data_AF-A0A2N5SWV5-F1
#
_entry.id   AF-A0A2N5SWV5-F1
#
_cell.length_a   1.000
_cell.length_b   1.000
_cell.length_c   1.000
_cell.angle_alpha   90.00
_cell.angle_beta   90.00
_cell.angle_gamma   90.00
#
_symmetry.space_group_name_H-M   'P 1'
#
loop_
_entity.id
_entity.type
_entity.pdbx_description
1 polymer ?
#
loop_
_entity_poly.entity_id
_entity_poly.type
_entity_poly.pdbx_seq_one_letter_code
_entity_poly.pdbx_strand_id
1 'polypeptide(L)'
;MKGLILPNFEAALNDPEAIPEVLETSPPVKKSHRNKDRKELDPVLDQLVETLKSNFNNYFSDQYKVASMLPGELFSDLEANIIAENIDDIDHAQTIGELIGGESIDGQFEMLHNCVLNFRAGTEYKNYFNTQRVHHEEIVKEAERIHGIPEAMKKAKALARAELRGPIDEAVNLRKRAREEQRIEKKEKMEREKEQKRLKWEQDRVYLEERKKFHSSNAGPNDS
;
A
#
# COMPACT_ATOMS: atom_id res chain seq x y z
N MET A 1 29.82 20.23 -30.09
CA MET A 1 30.63 21.28 -29.42
C MET A 1 31.52 20.58 -28.41
N LYS A 2 32.85 20.74 -28.50
CA LYS A 2 33.78 20.12 -27.55
C LYS A 2 34.10 21.15 -26.46
N GLY A 3 33.54 20.96 -25.27
CA GLY A 3 33.91 21.77 -24.10
C GLY A 3 35.30 21.42 -23.60
N LEU A 4 35.89 22.29 -22.79
CA LEU A 4 37.07 21.96 -21.99
C LEU A 4 36.70 20.79 -21.06
N ILE A 5 37.41 19.67 -21.18
CA ILE A 5 37.26 18.44 -20.38
C ILE A 5 38.64 18.05 -19.85
N LEU A 6 38.73 17.35 -18.71
CA LEU A 6 40.03 16.98 -18.11
C LEU A 6 41.13 16.51 -19.12
N PRO A 7 40.85 15.65 -20.12
CA PRO A 7 41.89 15.20 -21.05
C PRO A 7 42.37 16.26 -22.05
N ASN A 8 41.67 17.38 -22.22
CA ASN A 8 42.15 18.51 -23.05
C ASN A 8 42.66 19.70 -22.21
N PHE A 9 42.51 19.65 -20.88
CA PHE A 9 42.98 20.69 -19.96
C PHE A 9 44.51 20.75 -19.90
N GLU A 10 45.16 19.59 -19.85
CA GLU A 10 46.62 19.49 -19.74
C GLU A 10 47.34 19.88 -21.05
N ALA A 11 46.69 19.68 -22.20
CA ALA A 11 47.17 20.16 -23.48
C ALA A 11 47.05 21.70 -23.60
N ALA A 12 45.95 22.28 -23.10
CA ALA A 12 45.71 23.72 -23.10
C ALA A 12 46.64 24.53 -22.18
N LEU A 13 47.23 23.88 -21.15
CA LEU A 13 48.24 24.51 -20.30
C LEU A 13 49.60 24.67 -21.01
N ASN A 14 49.90 23.81 -21.99
CA ASN A 14 51.18 23.81 -22.72
C ASN A 14 51.09 24.54 -24.07
N ASP A 15 49.88 24.69 -24.63
CA ASP A 15 49.62 25.45 -25.86
C ASP A 15 48.33 26.27 -25.71
N PRO A 16 48.43 27.59 -25.49
CA PRO A 16 47.26 28.46 -25.32
C PRO A 16 46.42 28.62 -26.59
N GLU A 17 46.92 28.26 -27.78
CA GLU A 17 46.12 28.23 -29.02
C GLU A 17 45.25 26.97 -29.12
N ALA A 18 45.48 25.96 -28.27
CA ALA A 18 44.65 24.75 -28.18
C ALA A 18 43.31 24.99 -27.45
N ILE A 19 43.09 26.19 -26.89
CA ILE A 19 41.83 26.58 -26.26
C ILE A 19 40.80 26.82 -27.37
N PRO A 20 39.70 26.06 -27.43
CA PRO A 20 38.64 26.31 -28.40
C PRO A 20 38.09 27.72 -28.22
N GLU A 21 38.14 28.53 -29.28
CA GLU A 21 37.61 29.89 -29.31
C GLU A 21 36.12 29.85 -28.88
N VAL A 22 35.85 30.35 -27.67
CA VAL A 22 34.52 30.36 -27.08
C VAL A 22 33.71 31.43 -27.81
N LEU A 23 33.06 31.05 -28.92
CA LEU A 23 31.94 31.83 -29.43
C LEU A 23 30.90 31.92 -28.32
N GLU A 24 30.64 33.14 -27.87
CA GLU A 24 29.75 33.51 -26.78
C GLU A 24 28.49 32.64 -26.75
N THR A 25 28.51 31.61 -25.88
CA THR A 25 27.30 30.83 -25.63
C THR A 25 26.41 31.64 -24.71
N SER A 26 25.22 31.94 -25.23
CA SER A 26 24.03 32.48 -24.56
C SER A 26 24.00 32.30 -23.03
N PRO A 27 23.49 33.28 -22.27
CA PRO A 27 23.54 33.27 -20.81
C PRO A 27 22.98 31.96 -20.23
N PRO A 28 23.60 31.41 -19.17
CA PRO A 28 23.13 30.19 -18.56
C PRO A 28 21.68 30.40 -18.11
N VAL A 29 20.80 29.47 -18.55
CA VAL A 29 19.43 29.41 -18.06
C VAL A 29 19.51 29.38 -16.54
N LYS A 30 19.07 30.46 -15.90
CA LYS A 30 18.96 30.53 -14.44
C LYS A 30 18.13 29.32 -14.01
N LYS A 31 18.78 28.31 -13.44
CA LYS A 31 18.08 27.31 -12.65
C LYS A 31 17.46 28.13 -11.53
N SER A 32 16.16 28.39 -11.64
CA SER A 32 15.37 28.92 -10.55
C SER A 32 15.55 27.94 -9.40
N HIS A 33 16.43 28.28 -8.46
CA HIS A 33 16.29 27.76 -7.12
C HIS A 33 14.91 28.23 -6.72
N ARG A 34 13.93 27.31 -6.74
CA ARG A 34 12.69 27.53 -6.03
C ARG A 34 13.13 27.99 -4.65
N ASN A 35 12.86 29.25 -4.31
CA ASN A 35 12.76 29.63 -2.92
C ASN A 35 11.83 28.59 -2.33
N LYS A 36 12.37 27.72 -1.48
CA LYS A 36 11.57 26.86 -0.64
C LYS A 36 10.80 27.86 0.19
N ASP A 37 9.54 28.11 -0.15
CA ASP A 37 8.66 28.95 0.65
C ASP A 37 8.85 28.46 2.08
N ARG A 38 9.39 29.33 2.95
CA ARG A 38 9.65 28.97 4.34
C ARG A 38 8.30 28.57 4.90
N LYS A 39 8.17 27.29 5.22
CA LYS A 39 6.96 26.78 5.86
C LYS A 39 6.86 27.55 7.16
N GLU A 40 5.78 28.30 7.35
CA GLU A 40 5.55 28.98 8.64
C GLU A 40 5.67 27.92 9.73
N LEU A 41 6.56 28.18 10.68
CA LEU A 41 6.75 27.33 11.84
C LEU A 41 5.48 27.37 12.67
N ASP A 42 5.26 26.29 13.43
CA ASP A 42 4.19 26.32 14.43
C ASP A 42 4.53 27.43 15.45
N PRO A 43 3.55 28.22 15.92
CA PRO A 43 3.80 29.28 16.91
C PRO A 43 4.57 28.81 18.16
N VAL A 44 4.43 27.53 18.54
CA VAL A 44 5.21 26.92 19.63
C VAL A 44 6.69 26.84 19.25
N LEU A 45 7.03 26.48 18.02
CA LEU A 45 8.41 26.42 17.55
C LEU A 45 9.01 27.82 17.32
N ASP A 46 8.21 28.80 16.89
CA ASP A 46 8.63 30.21 16.84
C ASP A 46 9.05 30.72 18.22
N GLN A 47 8.33 30.32 19.27
CA GLN A 47 8.70 30.66 20.64
C GLN A 47 10.06 30.08 21.03
N LEU A 48 10.41 28.88 20.55
CA LEU A 48 11.72 28.29 20.76
C LEU A 48 12.81 29.08 20.04
N VAL A 49 12.58 29.51 18.79
CA VAL A 49 13.54 30.33 18.02
C VAL A 49 13.91 31.59 18.79
N GLU A 50 12.92 32.32 19.29
CA GLU A 50 13.14 33.53 20.08
C GLU A 50 13.80 33.24 21.43
N THR A 51 13.47 32.11 22.06
CA THR A 51 14.10 31.66 23.31
C THR A 51 15.59 31.35 23.10
N LEU A 52 15.95 30.65 22.02
CA LEU A 52 17.33 30.31 21.69
C LEU A 52 18.16 31.57 21.46
N LYS A 53 17.66 32.50 20.65
CA LYS A 53 18.33 33.77 20.36
C LYS A 53 18.52 34.61 21.61
N SER A 54 17.49 34.74 22.44
CA SER A 54 17.55 35.50 23.69
C SER A 54 18.59 34.92 24.65
N ASN A 55 18.59 33.60 24.85
CA ASN A 55 19.56 32.93 25.71
C ASN A 55 20.99 33.01 25.14
N PHE A 56 21.16 32.88 23.83
CA PHE A 56 22.47 33.04 23.20
C PHE A 56 23.01 34.47 23.32
N ASN A 57 22.17 35.48 23.10
CA ASN A 57 22.55 36.89 23.29
C ASN A 57 23.04 37.17 24.71
N ASN A 58 22.33 36.62 25.72
CA ASN A 58 22.72 36.75 27.12
C ASN A 58 24.04 36.03 27.39
N TYR A 59 24.16 34.77 26.95
CA TYR A 59 25.37 33.96 27.08
C TYR A 59 26.59 34.66 26.47
N PHE A 60 26.44 35.19 25.25
CA PHE A 60 27.49 35.92 24.54
C PHE A 60 27.89 37.19 25.29
N SER A 61 26.92 37.96 25.79
CA SER A 61 27.16 39.21 26.51
C SER A 61 27.86 38.98 27.86
N ASP A 62 27.54 37.89 28.54
CA ASP A 62 28.17 37.49 29.80
C ASP A 62 29.64 37.09 29.60
N GLN A 63 29.93 36.36 28.51
CA GLN A 63 31.29 35.93 28.17
C GLN A 63 32.14 37.06 27.58
N TYR A 64 31.56 37.88 26.71
CA TYR A 64 32.28 38.89 25.93
C TYR A 64 31.69 40.29 26.18
N LYS A 65 32.13 40.92 27.27
CA LYS A 65 31.68 42.28 27.66
C LYS A 65 32.01 43.37 26.64
N VAL A 66 33.06 43.16 25.82
CA VAL A 66 33.44 44.04 24.72
C VAL A 66 33.88 43.15 23.55
N ALA A 67 32.92 42.82 22.67
CA ALA A 67 33.18 42.04 21.47
C ALA A 67 33.20 42.96 20.24
N SER A 68 34.06 42.66 19.27
CA SER A 68 34.04 43.29 17.94
C SER A 68 32.95 42.71 17.03
N MET A 69 32.41 41.56 17.40
CA MET A 69 31.41 40.79 16.65
C MET A 69 30.09 40.80 17.42
N LEU A 70 28.97 40.84 16.69
CA LEU A 70 27.64 40.75 17.28
C LEU A 70 27.22 39.28 17.48
N PRO A 71 26.45 38.96 18.53
CA PRO A 71 25.97 37.58 18.72
C PRO A 71 25.20 37.05 17.49
N GLY A 72 24.40 37.91 16.85
CA GLY A 72 23.62 37.56 15.66
C GLY A 72 24.45 37.22 14.42
N GLU A 73 25.74 37.57 14.39
CA GLU A 73 26.67 37.16 13.32
C GLU A 73 27.15 35.72 13.51
N LEU A 74 27.12 35.21 14.75
CA LEU A 74 27.51 33.85 15.10
C LEU A 74 26.30 32.91 15.21
N PHE A 75 25.15 33.43 15.64
CA PHE A 75 23.92 32.67 15.80
C PHE A 75 22.74 33.55 15.44
N SER A 76 22.24 33.37 14.23
CA SER A 76 21.16 34.12 13.62
C SER A 76 19.83 33.36 13.67
N ASP A 77 18.80 33.94 13.04
CA ASP A 77 17.54 33.24 12.82
C ASP A 77 17.73 31.92 12.08
N LEU A 78 18.70 31.83 11.17
CA LEU A 78 18.90 30.62 10.37
C LEU A 78 19.22 29.41 11.27
N GLU A 79 20.22 29.54 12.13
CA GLU A 79 20.66 28.48 13.03
C GLU A 79 19.57 28.15 14.06
N ALA A 80 18.89 29.17 14.59
CA ALA A 80 17.80 28.98 15.55
C ALA A 80 16.61 28.23 14.94
N ASN A 81 16.24 28.55 13.69
CA ASN A 81 15.18 27.85 12.97
C ASN A 81 15.56 26.39 12.70
N ILE A 82 16.80 26.12 12.28
CA ILE A 82 17.28 24.74 12.05
C ILE A 82 17.15 23.91 13.34
N ILE A 83 17.53 24.46 14.49
CA ILE A 83 17.39 23.77 15.78
C ILE A 83 15.91 23.53 16.10
N ALA A 84 15.04 24.53 15.90
CA ALA A 84 13.62 24.40 16.20
C ALA A 84 12.91 23.39 15.29
N GLU A 85 13.26 23.32 14.01
CA GLU A 85 12.74 22.34 13.06
C GLU A 85 13.15 20.90 13.39
N ASN A 86 14.31 20.71 14.03
CA ASN A 86 14.88 19.40 14.36
C ASN A 86 14.85 19.11 15.88
N ILE A 87 13.99 19.79 16.63
CA ILE A 87 13.96 19.70 18.10
C ILE A 87 13.78 18.27 18.62
N ASP A 88 13.00 17.45 17.90
CA ASP A 88 12.70 16.07 18.28
C ASP A 88 13.92 15.14 18.15
N ASP A 89 14.85 15.48 17.25
CA ASP A 89 16.03 14.68 16.90
C ASP A 89 17.30 15.10 17.68
N ILE A 90 17.19 16.11 18.55
CA ILE A 90 18.31 16.60 19.37
C ILE A 90 18.36 15.87 20.71
N ASP A 91 19.31 14.95 20.83
CA ASP A 91 19.58 14.20 22.05
C ASP A 91 20.79 14.72 22.83
N HIS A 92 21.77 15.33 22.12
CA HIS A 92 23.06 15.74 22.68
C HIS A 92 23.48 17.10 22.14
N ALA A 93 24.35 17.81 22.89
CA ALA A 93 24.91 19.09 22.45
C ALA A 93 25.69 18.98 21.12
N GLN A 94 26.39 17.87 20.89
CA GLN A 94 27.11 17.63 19.64
C GLN A 94 26.17 17.62 18.41
N THR A 95 24.94 17.11 18.56
CA THR A 95 23.93 17.12 17.49
C THR A 95 23.61 18.53 17.03
N ILE A 96 23.62 19.52 17.94
CA ILE A 96 23.42 20.92 17.58
C ILE A 96 24.57 21.42 16.71
N GLY A 97 25.82 21.12 17.09
CA GLY A 97 26.99 21.48 16.29
C GLY A 97 26.97 20.84 14.90
N GLU A 98 26.50 19.60 14.78
CA GLU A 98 26.34 18.91 13.50
C GLU A 98 25.21 19.52 12.64
N LEU A 99 24.13 20.00 13.28
CA LEU A 99 22.97 20.61 12.60
C LEU A 99 23.28 21.99 12.02
N ILE A 100 23.88 22.88 12.83
CA ILE A 100 24.11 24.28 12.41
C ILE A 100 25.48 24.46 11.75
N GLY A 101 26.45 23.61 12.12
CA GLY A 101 27.83 23.72 11.64
C GLY A 101 28.49 25.05 11.99
N GLY A 102 29.49 25.43 11.19
CA GLY A 102 30.14 26.74 11.29
C GLY A 102 31.09 26.87 12.48
N GLU A 103 31.52 28.11 12.71
CA GLU A 103 32.32 28.48 13.88
C GLU A 103 31.43 28.55 15.12
N SER A 104 31.98 28.18 16.27
CA SER A 104 31.28 28.25 17.54
C SER A 104 32.21 28.76 18.64
N ILE A 105 31.60 29.26 19.71
CA ILE A 105 32.30 29.64 20.94
C ILE A 105 32.21 28.53 21.98
N ASP A 106 33.18 28.50 22.89
CA ASP A 106 33.22 27.55 24.00
C ASP A 106 31.89 27.55 24.77
N GLY A 107 31.32 26.37 25.00
CA GLY A 107 30.07 26.19 25.74
C GLY A 107 28.78 26.54 24.99
N GLN A 108 28.86 27.01 23.73
CA GLN A 108 27.67 27.38 22.93
C GLN A 108 26.69 26.21 22.80
N PHE A 109 27.19 25.03 22.43
CA PHE A 109 26.32 23.89 22.15
C PHE A 109 25.67 23.33 23.40
N GLU A 110 26.39 23.30 24.52
CA GLU A 110 25.85 22.91 25.84
C GLU A 110 24.74 23.87 26.28
N MET A 111 24.95 25.18 26.10
CA MET A 111 23.95 26.18 26.43
C MET A 111 22.69 26.05 25.57
N LEU A 112 22.85 25.90 24.24
CA LEU A 112 21.72 25.72 23.32
C LEU A 112 20.98 24.41 23.61
N HIS A 113 21.71 23.33 23.91
CA HIS A 113 21.11 22.05 24.27
C HIS A 113 20.29 22.13 25.55
N ASN A 114 20.79 22.85 26.57
CA ASN A 114 20.03 23.08 27.79
C ASN A 114 18.75 23.89 27.52
N CYS A 115 18.78 24.86 26.59
CA CYS A 115 17.58 25.57 26.15
C CYS A 115 16.56 24.61 25.52
N VAL A 116 17.01 23.72 24.64
CA VAL A 116 16.17 22.68 24.02
C VAL A 116 15.55 21.76 25.07
N LEU A 117 16.35 21.24 26.02
CA LEU A 117 15.84 20.37 27.08
C LEU A 117 14.78 21.06 27.95
N ASN A 118 15.04 22.31 28.35
CA ASN A 118 14.10 23.09 29.14
C ASN A 118 12.80 23.37 28.38
N PHE A 119 12.89 23.68 27.10
CA PHE A 119 11.73 23.89 26.24
C PHE A 119 10.91 22.60 26.08
N ARG A 120 11.58 21.46 25.84
CA ARG A 120 10.95 20.13 25.75
C ARG A 120 10.24 19.72 27.04
N ALA A 121 10.79 20.15 28.18
CA ALA A 121 10.17 19.92 29.49
C ALA A 121 8.90 20.77 29.72
N GLY A 122 8.73 21.86 28.96
CA GLY A 122 7.58 22.77 29.01
C GLY A 122 6.25 22.11 28.64
N THR A 123 5.17 22.65 29.19
CA THR A 123 3.82 22.09 29.00
C THR A 123 3.32 22.35 27.58
N GLU A 124 3.62 23.52 27.05
CA GLU A 124 3.23 24.00 25.72
C GLU A 124 3.75 23.06 24.63
N TYR A 125 5.06 22.76 24.67
CA TYR A 125 5.67 21.84 23.73
C TYR A 125 5.16 20.40 23.90
N LYS A 126 4.97 19.91 25.14
CA LYS A 126 4.37 18.58 25.36
C LYS A 126 2.97 18.46 24.76
N ASN A 127 2.17 19.53 24.85
CA ASN A 127 0.83 19.57 24.24
C ASN A 127 0.90 19.60 22.71
N TYR A 128 1.79 20.42 22.15
CA TYR A 128 2.08 20.46 20.72
C TYR A 128 2.48 19.07 20.20
N PHE A 129 3.49 18.45 20.82
CA PHE A 129 4.01 17.14 20.44
C PHE A 129 2.93 16.06 20.50
N ASN A 130 2.12 16.03 21.55
CA ASN A 130 1.01 15.08 21.67
C ASN A 130 -0.05 15.29 20.59
N THR A 131 -0.38 16.54 20.27
CA THR A 131 -1.37 16.87 19.22
C THR A 131 -0.87 16.39 17.86
N GLN A 132 0.41 16.64 17.54
CA GLN A 132 1.02 16.16 16.31
C GLN A 132 1.05 14.63 16.23
N ARG A 133 1.38 13.96 17.33
CA ARG A 133 1.37 12.49 17.41
C ARG A 133 -0.02 11.91 17.17
N VAL A 134 -1.04 12.44 17.84
CA VAL A 134 -2.44 11.98 17.66
C VAL A 134 -2.90 12.18 16.23
N HIS A 135 -2.64 13.36 15.65
CA HIS A 135 -2.98 13.65 14.27
C HIS A 135 -2.27 12.71 13.28
N HIS A 136 -0.99 12.40 13.52
CA HIS A 136 -0.24 11.44 12.71
C HIS A 136 -0.85 10.02 12.81
N GLU A 137 -1.19 9.56 14.02
CA GLU A 137 -1.84 8.26 14.23
C GLU A 137 -3.19 8.18 13.51
N GLU A 138 -3.96 9.27 13.49
CA GLU A 138 -5.23 9.36 12.75
C GLU A 138 -5.02 9.25 11.25
N ILE A 139 -4.01 9.93 10.70
CA ILE A 139 -3.64 9.82 9.27
C ILE A 139 -3.27 8.38 8.92
N VAL A 140 -2.45 7.71 9.75
CA VAL A 140 -2.02 6.32 9.51
C VAL A 140 -3.23 5.38 9.54
N LYS A 141 -4.10 5.50 10.55
CA LYS A 141 -5.34 4.69 10.65
C LYS A 141 -6.24 4.88 9.45
N GLU A 142 -6.40 6.13 8.99
CA GLU A 142 -7.25 6.43 7.84
C GLU A 142 -6.65 5.88 6.53
N ALA A 143 -5.32 5.98 6.37
CA ALA A 143 -4.62 5.38 5.23
C ALA A 143 -4.80 3.85 5.21
N GLU A 144 -4.63 3.17 6.34
CA GLU A 144 -4.88 1.73 6.48
C GLU A 144 -6.32 1.35 6.14
N ARG A 145 -7.29 2.15 6.62
CA ARG A 145 -8.70 1.96 6.30
C ARG A 145 -8.94 2.02 4.80
N ILE A 146 -8.42 3.05 4.12
CA ILE A 146 -8.55 3.23 2.67
C ILE A 146 -7.92 2.05 1.91
N HIS A 147 -6.73 1.60 2.33
CA HIS A 147 -6.08 0.43 1.76
C HIS A 147 -6.86 -0.88 1.98
N GLY A 148 -7.63 -0.98 3.07
CA GLY A 148 -8.47 -2.15 3.38
C GLY A 148 -9.78 -2.24 2.58
N ILE A 149 -10.28 -1.12 2.04
CA ILE A 149 -11.57 -1.06 1.30
C ILE A 149 -11.60 -2.04 0.10
N PRO A 150 -10.58 -2.11 -0.78
CA PRO A 150 -10.58 -3.04 -1.91
C PRO A 150 -10.68 -4.51 -1.49
N GLU A 151 -10.00 -4.90 -0.40
CA GLU A 151 -10.04 -6.27 0.11
C GLU A 151 -11.38 -6.62 0.73
N ALA A 152 -11.99 -5.69 1.48
CA ALA A 152 -13.35 -5.85 1.99
C ALA A 152 -14.36 -6.02 0.85
N MET A 153 -14.25 -5.22 -0.22
CA MET A 153 -15.11 -5.34 -1.41
C MET A 153 -14.92 -6.68 -2.14
N LYS A 154 -13.68 -7.16 -2.29
CA LYS A 154 -13.41 -8.48 -2.89
C LYS A 154 -14.07 -9.59 -2.09
N LYS A 155 -13.94 -9.57 -0.76
CA LYS A 155 -14.56 -10.57 0.14
C LYS A 155 -16.08 -10.53 0.04
N ALA A 156 -16.69 -9.35 0.07
CA ALA A 156 -18.14 -9.19 -0.07
C ALA A 156 -18.64 -9.73 -1.42
N LYS A 157 -17.94 -9.44 -2.51
CA LYS A 157 -18.29 -9.97 -3.85
C LYS A 157 -18.14 -11.48 -3.93
N ALA A 158 -17.12 -12.05 -3.31
CA ALA A 158 -16.91 -13.50 -3.26
C ALA A 158 -18.04 -14.19 -2.47
N LEU A 159 -18.44 -13.62 -1.33
CA LEU A 159 -19.53 -14.12 -0.50
C LEU A 159 -20.86 -14.10 -1.27
N ALA A 160 -21.22 -12.96 -1.87
CA ALA A 160 -22.44 -12.84 -2.67
C ALA A 160 -22.48 -13.83 -3.84
N ARG A 161 -21.32 -14.12 -4.46
CA ARG A 161 -21.23 -15.13 -5.53
C ARG A 161 -21.41 -16.56 -5.01
N ALA A 162 -20.91 -16.86 -3.81
CA ALA A 162 -21.09 -18.17 -3.18
C ALA A 162 -22.56 -18.40 -2.80
N GLU A 163 -23.22 -17.39 -2.23
CA GLU A 163 -24.65 -17.45 -1.88
C GLU A 163 -25.54 -17.69 -3.10
N LEU A 164 -25.24 -17.06 -4.25
CA LEU A 164 -26.00 -17.27 -5.48
C LEU A 164 -25.78 -18.67 -6.09
N ARG A 165 -24.60 -19.27 -5.88
CA ARG A 165 -24.25 -20.59 -6.45
C ARG A 165 -24.92 -21.74 -5.72
N GLY A 166 -25.08 -21.66 -4.40
CA GLY A 166 -25.69 -22.73 -3.60
C GLY A 166 -27.04 -23.23 -4.15
N PRO A 167 -28.05 -22.35 -4.34
CA PRO A 167 -29.36 -22.73 -4.87
C PRO A 167 -29.31 -23.29 -6.31
N ILE A 168 -28.38 -22.81 -7.13
CA ILE A 168 -28.20 -23.28 -8.51
C ILE A 168 -27.63 -24.71 -8.49
N ASP A 169 -26.60 -24.94 -7.71
CA ASP A 169 -25.96 -26.26 -7.60
C ASP A 169 -26.92 -27.29 -7.00
N GLU A 170 -27.73 -26.89 -6.01
CA GLU A 170 -28.77 -27.73 -5.43
C GLU A 170 -29.88 -28.07 -6.46
N ALA A 171 -30.37 -27.08 -7.21
CA ALA A 171 -31.35 -27.29 -8.26
C ALA A 171 -30.81 -28.20 -9.40
N VAL A 172 -29.54 -28.07 -9.77
CA VAL A 172 -28.89 -28.95 -10.75
C VAL A 172 -28.80 -30.38 -10.23
N ASN A 173 -28.43 -30.56 -8.96
CA ASN A 173 -28.34 -31.89 -8.35
C ASN A 173 -29.71 -32.56 -8.19
N LEU A 174 -30.75 -31.79 -7.87
CA LEU A 174 -32.13 -32.28 -7.85
C LEU A 174 -32.58 -32.73 -9.26
N ARG A 175 -32.30 -31.92 -10.29
CA ARG A 175 -32.62 -32.29 -11.68
C ARG A 175 -31.89 -33.54 -12.15
N LYS A 176 -30.63 -33.74 -11.73
CA LYS A 176 -29.87 -34.96 -12.06
C LYS A 176 -30.52 -36.20 -11.43
N ARG A 177 -30.86 -36.13 -10.14
CA ARG A 177 -31.54 -37.23 -9.42
C ARG A 177 -32.89 -37.57 -10.04
N ALA A 178 -33.72 -36.57 -10.34
CA ALA A 178 -35.01 -36.79 -11.00
C ALA A 178 -34.88 -37.45 -12.39
N ARG A 179 -33.84 -37.12 -13.16
CA ARG A 179 -33.58 -37.76 -14.46
C ARG A 179 -33.14 -39.22 -14.30
N GLU A 180 -32.40 -39.54 -13.25
CA GLU A 180 -31.96 -40.90 -12.97
C GLU A 180 -33.14 -41.78 -12.53
N GLU A 181 -33.99 -41.27 -11.64
CA GLU A 181 -35.24 -41.93 -11.23
C GLU A 181 -36.14 -42.22 -12.43
N GLN A 182 -36.36 -41.23 -13.32
CA GLN A 182 -37.15 -41.45 -14.55
C GLN A 182 -36.54 -42.51 -15.47
N ARG A 183 -35.20 -42.63 -15.53
CA ARG A 183 -34.54 -43.67 -16.32
C ARG A 183 -34.72 -45.05 -15.71
N ILE A 184 -34.68 -45.15 -14.38
CA ILE A 184 -34.93 -46.40 -13.65
C ILE A 184 -36.38 -46.83 -13.85
N GLU A 185 -37.34 -45.94 -13.60
CA GLU A 185 -38.76 -46.23 -13.76
C GLU A 185 -39.12 -46.66 -15.19
N LYS A 186 -38.55 -45.99 -16.21
CA LYS A 186 -38.77 -46.36 -17.61
C LYS A 186 -38.21 -47.76 -17.93
N LYS A 187 -37.07 -48.14 -17.35
CA LYS A 187 -36.50 -49.49 -17.51
C LYS A 187 -37.38 -50.54 -16.85
N GLU A 188 -37.79 -50.30 -15.60
CA GLU A 188 -38.68 -51.22 -14.87
C GLU A 188 -40.03 -51.39 -15.57
N LYS A 189 -40.60 -50.31 -16.11
CA LYS A 189 -41.85 -50.40 -16.89
C LYS A 189 -41.67 -51.23 -18.15
N MET A 190 -40.57 -51.03 -18.88
CA MET A 190 -40.26 -51.83 -20.08
C MET A 190 -40.05 -53.30 -19.73
N GLU A 191 -39.41 -53.59 -18.60
CA GLU A 191 -39.19 -54.96 -18.13
C GLU A 191 -40.50 -55.65 -17.75
N ARG A 192 -41.35 -54.98 -16.97
CA ARG A 192 -42.70 -55.46 -16.64
C ARG A 192 -43.54 -55.71 -17.89
N GLU A 193 -43.48 -54.84 -18.89
CA GLU A 193 -44.21 -55.02 -20.15
C GLU A 193 -43.68 -56.23 -20.94
N LYS A 194 -42.35 -56.42 -20.99
CA LYS A 194 -41.73 -57.60 -21.61
C LYS A 194 -42.14 -58.88 -20.88
N GLU A 195 -42.13 -58.89 -19.56
CA GLU A 195 -42.52 -60.03 -18.74
C GLU A 195 -44.00 -60.39 -18.96
N GLN A 196 -44.89 -59.40 -18.95
CA GLN A 196 -46.31 -59.62 -19.27
C GLN A 196 -46.53 -60.18 -20.67
N LYS A 197 -45.79 -59.67 -21.68
CA LYS A 197 -45.86 -60.22 -23.05
C LYS A 197 -45.36 -61.65 -23.11
N ARG A 198 -44.29 -62.00 -22.37
CA ARG A 198 -43.79 -63.38 -22.29
C ARG A 198 -44.81 -64.30 -21.62
N LEU A 199 -45.39 -63.89 -20.50
CA LEU A 199 -46.44 -64.65 -19.82
C LEU A 199 -47.66 -64.88 -20.73
N LYS A 200 -48.09 -63.84 -21.47
CA LYS A 200 -49.20 -63.97 -22.43
C LYS A 200 -48.86 -64.94 -23.57
N TRP A 201 -47.66 -64.83 -24.14
CA TRP A 201 -47.23 -65.75 -25.22
C TRP A 201 -47.18 -67.20 -24.73
N GLU A 202 -46.71 -67.43 -23.50
CA GLU A 202 -46.69 -68.75 -22.89
C GLU A 202 -48.11 -69.31 -22.67
N GLN A 203 -49.04 -68.48 -22.19
CA GLN A 203 -50.45 -68.86 -22.07
C GLN A 203 -51.08 -69.18 -23.43
N ASP A 204 -50.89 -68.32 -24.43
CA ASP A 204 -51.40 -68.53 -25.79
C ASP A 204 -50.80 -69.81 -26.41
N ARG A 205 -49.52 -70.11 -26.16
CA ARG A 205 -48.83 -71.33 -26.60
C ARG A 205 -49.46 -72.58 -25.97
N VAL A 206 -49.67 -72.58 -24.66
CA VAL A 206 -50.33 -73.69 -23.95
C VAL A 206 -51.74 -73.91 -24.48
N TYR A 207 -52.52 -72.84 -24.66
CA TYR A 207 -53.87 -72.91 -25.24
C TYR A 207 -53.88 -73.51 -26.66
N LEU A 208 -52.90 -73.12 -27.50
CA LEU A 208 -52.73 -73.68 -28.84
C LEU A 208 -52.35 -75.17 -28.82
N GLU A 209 -51.50 -75.60 -27.89
CA GLU A 209 -51.17 -77.02 -27.72
C GLU A 209 -52.36 -77.85 -27.24
N GLU A 210 -53.14 -77.35 -26.28
CA GLU A 210 -54.39 -77.99 -25.84
C GLU A 210 -55.38 -78.14 -26.99
N ARG A 211 -55.54 -77.10 -27.81
CA ARG A 211 -56.42 -77.11 -28.98
C ARG A 211 -55.92 -78.04 -30.09
N LYS A 212 -54.60 -78.12 -30.31
CA LYS A 212 -54.01 -79.11 -31.23
C LYS A 212 -54.23 -80.54 -30.75
N LYS A 213 -54.06 -80.81 -29.45
CA LYS A 213 -54.35 -82.14 -28.86
C LYS A 213 -55.81 -82.51 -29.12
N PHE A 214 -56.75 -81.60 -28.84
CA PHE A 214 -58.18 -81.80 -29.08
C PHE A 214 -58.53 -82.12 -30.55
N HIS A 215 -57.93 -81.42 -31.51
CA HIS A 215 -58.16 -81.69 -32.95
C HIS A 215 -57.40 -82.91 -33.48
N SER A 216 -56.22 -83.24 -32.94
CA SER A 216 -55.47 -84.45 -33.32
C SER A 216 -56.17 -85.74 -32.89
N SER A 217 -56.96 -85.70 -31.80
CA SER A 217 -57.81 -86.81 -31.38
C SER A 217 -59.06 -87.02 -32.23
N ASN A 218 -59.37 -86.11 -33.17
CA ASN A 218 -60.58 -86.17 -34.01
C ASN A 218 -60.32 -86.42 -35.51
N ALA A 219 -59.06 -86.67 -35.90
CA ALA A 219 -58.69 -87.07 -37.25
C ALA A 219 -58.25 -88.54 -37.29
N GLY A 220 -59.24 -89.45 -37.20
CA GLY A 220 -59.13 -90.85 -37.63
C GLY A 220 -59.57 -91.00 -39.10
N PRO A 221 -59.09 -92.02 -39.83
CA PRO A 221 -58.81 -91.95 -41.27
C PRO A 221 -60.05 -92.05 -42.17
N ASN A 222 -60.00 -91.31 -43.28
CA ASN A 222 -60.81 -91.57 -44.48
C ASN A 222 -60.45 -92.95 -45.03
N ASP A 223 -61.40 -93.88 -44.99
CA ASP A 223 -61.36 -95.12 -45.76
C ASP A 223 -62.31 -95.02 -46.97
N SER A 224 -61.93 -95.77 -48.00
CA SER A 224 -62.48 -95.76 -49.37
C SER A 224 -63.92 -96.25 -49.49
#